data_AF-A0A3D4V0P6-F1
#
_entry.id   AF-A0A3D4V0P6-F1
#
_cell.length_a   1.000
_cell.length_b   1.000
_cell.length_c   1.000
_cell.angle_alpha   90.00
_cell.angle_beta   90.00
_cell.angle_gamma   90.00
#
_symmetry.space_group_name_H-M   'P 1'
#
loop_
_entity.id
_entity.type
_entity.pdbx_description
1 polymer ?
#
loop_
_entity_poly.entity_id
_entity_poly.type
_entity_poly.pdbx_seq_one_letter_code
_entity_poly.pdbx_strand_id
1 'polypeptide(L)'
;MPIYVYKHPEEELYEEVLQGMNDPHVFSKDGVEWQRVFLSPNASISSNSDPFNSNAFLDKTANMKGTVGDMMDYSAELSEKRAEKSGGIDPIRKKHFDNYEKSVGKKHLNDAPKSFENKHIKVDLD
;
A
#
# COMPACT_ATOMS: atom_id res chain seq x y z
N MET A 1 14.09 -26.84 -0.44
CA MET A 1 14.62 -27.01 -1.81
C MET A 1 13.90 -26.01 -2.70
N PRO A 2 14.59 -25.01 -3.24
CA PRO A 2 14.00 -24.05 -4.17
C PRO A 2 13.66 -24.67 -5.54
N ILE A 3 12.69 -24.06 -6.23
CA ILE A 3 12.32 -24.36 -7.61
C ILE A 3 13.00 -23.32 -8.50
N TYR A 4 13.71 -23.77 -9.54
CA TYR A 4 14.37 -22.91 -10.52
C TYR A 4 13.71 -23.08 -11.88
N VAL A 5 13.57 -21.98 -12.60
CA VAL A 5 12.99 -21.96 -13.96
C VAL A 5 14.13 -21.85 -14.97
N TYR A 6 14.11 -22.71 -15.98
CA TYR A 6 15.04 -22.71 -17.10
C TYR A 6 14.28 -22.50 -18.42
N LYS A 7 14.87 -21.75 -19.35
CA LYS A 7 14.33 -21.48 -20.69
C LYS A 7 15.20 -22.16 -21.76
N HIS A 8 14.56 -22.76 -22.76
CA HIS A 8 15.25 -23.28 -23.94
C HIS A 8 15.89 -22.12 -24.74
N PRO A 9 17.13 -22.26 -25.24
CA PRO A 9 17.82 -21.16 -25.93
C PRO A 9 17.16 -20.75 -27.25
N GLU A 10 16.55 -21.69 -27.98
CA GLU A 10 15.97 -21.45 -29.30
C GLU A 10 14.43 -21.41 -29.31
N GLU A 11 13.79 -21.99 -28.29
CA GLU A 11 12.34 -22.14 -28.23
C GLU A 11 11.78 -21.43 -27.00
N GLU A 12 10.52 -20.98 -27.05
CA GLU A 12 9.86 -20.34 -25.91
C GLU A 12 9.27 -21.39 -24.93
N LEU A 13 10.10 -22.37 -24.58
CA LEU A 13 9.79 -23.43 -23.62
C LEU A 13 10.44 -23.14 -22.27
N TYR A 14 9.70 -23.45 -21.20
CA TYR A 14 10.13 -23.24 -19.82
C TYR A 14 9.97 -24.54 -19.03
N GLU A 15 10.98 -24.90 -18.25
CA GLU A 15 10.93 -26.04 -17.33
C GLU A 15 11.29 -25.62 -15.90
N GLU A 16 10.54 -26.17 -14.94
CA GLU A 16 10.75 -25.95 -13.51
C GLU A 16 11.47 -27.16 -12.91
N VAL A 17 12.64 -26.91 -12.30
CA VAL A 17 13.49 -27.96 -11.74
C VAL A 17 13.69 -27.70 -10.24
N LEU A 18 13.38 -28.71 -9.42
CA LEU A 18 13.72 -28.73 -8.00
C LEU A 18 15.22 -29.00 -7.86
N GLN A 19 15.97 -28.03 -7.31
CA GLN A 19 17.39 -28.20 -7.02
C GLN A 19 17.71 -27.75 -5.59
N GLY A 20 18.78 -28.30 -5.02
CA GLY A 20 19.34 -27.81 -3.77
C GLY A 20 19.88 -26.39 -3.92
N MET A 21 19.98 -25.68 -2.79
CA MET A 21 20.52 -24.31 -2.80
C MET A 21 22.03 -24.29 -3.05
N ASN A 22 22.74 -25.38 -2.74
CA ASN A 22 24.19 -25.51 -2.89
C ASN A 22 24.60 -26.30 -4.15
N ASP A 23 23.63 -26.81 -4.92
CA ASP A 23 23.92 -27.58 -6.13
C ASP A 23 24.29 -26.63 -7.28
N PRO A 24 25.10 -27.07 -8.25
CA PRO A 24 25.32 -26.30 -9.47
C PRO A 24 23.99 -26.12 -10.22
N HIS A 25 23.51 -24.88 -10.35
CA HIS A 25 22.26 -24.51 -11.04
C HIS A 25 22.41 -24.58 -12.57
N VAL A 26 22.75 -25.77 -13.06
CA VAL A 26 22.87 -26.10 -14.48
C VAL A 26 21.81 -27.13 -14.82
N PHE A 27 21.11 -26.94 -15.95
CA PHE A 27 20.13 -27.87 -16.47
C PHE A 27 20.39 -28.11 -17.96
N SER A 28 20.51 -29.38 -18.35
CA SER A 28 20.70 -29.79 -19.74
C SER A 28 19.72 -30.90 -20.07
N LYS A 29 19.00 -30.75 -21.19
CA LYS A 29 18.06 -31.74 -21.70
C LYS A 29 18.30 -31.91 -23.19
N ASP A 30 18.36 -33.17 -23.65
CA ASP A 30 18.62 -33.54 -25.04
C ASP A 30 19.93 -32.96 -25.63
N GLY A 31 20.95 -32.79 -24.78
CA GLY A 31 22.27 -32.29 -25.17
C GLY A 31 22.36 -30.76 -25.30
N VAL A 32 21.27 -30.04 -25.01
CA VAL A 32 21.22 -28.58 -25.02
C VAL A 32 21.20 -28.06 -23.58
N GLU A 33 22.04 -27.07 -23.28
CA GLU A 33 22.04 -26.37 -21.99
C GLU A 33 20.96 -25.29 -21.98
N TRP A 34 20.13 -25.30 -20.94
CA TRP A 34 19.03 -24.35 -20.78
C TRP A 34 19.47 -23.18 -19.91
N GLN A 35 18.96 -21.99 -20.23
CA GLN A 35 19.33 -20.76 -19.52
C GLN A 35 18.46 -20.54 -18.29
N ARG A 36 19.07 -20.29 -17.13
CA ARG A 36 18.34 -19.98 -15.90
C ARG A 36 17.62 -18.63 -16.03
N VAL A 37 16.34 -18.62 -15.68
CA VAL A 37 15.51 -17.42 -15.60
C VAL A 37 15.41 -16.98 -14.14
N PHE A 38 15.76 -15.72 -13.88
CA PHE A 38 15.57 -15.10 -12.58
C PHE A 38 14.20 -14.42 -12.55
N LEU A 39 13.23 -15.08 -11.92
CA LEU A 39 11.94 -14.46 -11.66
C LEU A 39 12.12 -13.34 -10.63
N SER A 40 11.57 -12.16 -10.93
CA SER A 40 11.45 -11.11 -9.93
C SER A 40 10.53 -11.62 -8.82
N PRO A 41 10.98 -11.73 -7.56
CA PRO A 41 10.10 -12.14 -6.49
C PRO A 41 9.00 -11.08 -6.34
N ASN A 42 7.74 -11.49 -6.53
CA ASN A 42 6.58 -10.73 -6.07
C ASN A 42 6.50 -10.84 -4.54
N ALA A 43 7.53 -10.32 -3.86
CA ALA A 43 7.57 -10.28 -2.42
C ALA A 43 6.65 -9.15 -1.96
N SER A 44 5.44 -9.48 -1.51
CA SER A 44 4.68 -8.55 -0.69
C SER A 44 5.40 -8.44 0.66
N ILE A 45 6.14 -7.35 0.88
CA ILE A 45 6.59 -7.02 2.22
C ILE A 45 5.31 -6.68 2.99
N SER A 46 4.86 -7.63 3.80
CA SER A 46 3.76 -7.50 4.77
C SER A 46 3.71 -6.06 5.32
N SER A 47 2.59 -5.36 5.18
CA SER A 47 1.61 -5.41 6.26
C SER A 47 0.28 -4.89 5.75
N ASN A 48 -0.65 -5.81 5.50
CA ASN A 48 -2.07 -5.51 5.61
C ASN A 48 -2.37 -5.22 7.09
N SER A 49 -1.88 -4.09 7.60
CA SER A 49 -2.27 -3.58 8.91
C SER A 49 -3.74 -3.23 8.81
N ASP A 50 -4.54 -3.75 9.74
CA ASP A 50 -5.94 -3.37 9.83
C ASP A 50 -6.06 -1.83 9.95
N PRO A 51 -6.67 -1.15 8.95
CA PRO A 51 -6.79 0.30 8.98
C PRO A 51 -7.60 0.83 10.16
N PHE A 52 -8.38 -0.01 10.83
CA PHE A 52 -9.20 0.35 11.99
C PHE A 52 -8.48 0.15 13.33
N ASN A 53 -7.30 -0.49 13.35
CA ASN A 53 -6.56 -0.75 14.57
C ASN A 53 -5.63 0.42 14.93
N SER A 54 -5.98 1.13 16.02
CA SER A 54 -5.20 2.25 16.54
C SER A 54 -3.83 1.85 17.09
N ASN A 55 -3.71 0.66 17.69
CA ASN A 55 -2.46 0.21 18.30
C ASN A 55 -1.44 -0.13 17.21
N ALA A 56 -1.89 -0.75 16.11
CA ALA A 56 -1.04 -1.01 14.95
C ALA A 56 -0.50 0.29 14.33
N PHE A 57 -1.29 1.37 14.34
CA PHE A 57 -0.81 2.69 13.92
C PHE A 57 0.25 3.24 14.89
N LEU A 58 0.01 3.18 16.21
CA LEU A 58 0.97 3.65 17.21
C LEU A 58 2.29 2.89 17.13
N ASP A 59 2.26 1.56 17.08
CA ASP A 59 3.47 0.74 17.02
C ASP A 59 4.28 1.02 15.76
N LYS A 60 3.61 1.22 14.62
CA LYS A 60 4.28 1.53 13.35
C LYS A 60 4.87 2.94 13.36
N THR A 61 4.13 3.93 13.84
CA THR A 61 4.58 5.33 13.89
C THR A 61 5.66 5.56 14.94
N ALA A 62 5.64 4.83 16.05
CA ALA A 62 6.69 4.86 17.08
C ALA A 62 8.02 4.28 16.56
N ASN A 63 7.96 3.23 15.74
CA ASN A 63 9.14 2.61 15.14
C ASN A 63 9.52 3.21 13.78
N MET A 64 8.71 4.12 13.24
CA MET A 64 8.96 4.76 11.94
C MET A 64 10.18 5.69 12.05
N LYS A 65 11.23 5.36 11.33
CA LYS A 65 12.40 6.24 11.17
C LYS A 65 12.08 7.23 10.05
N GLY A 66 11.60 8.42 10.40
CA GLY A 66 11.16 9.43 9.44
C GLY A 66 10.80 10.76 10.08
N THR A 67 10.24 11.65 9.26
CA THR A 67 9.71 12.95 9.67
C THR A 67 8.25 12.83 10.11
N VAL A 68 7.74 13.89 10.73
CA VAL A 68 6.30 14.01 11.02
C VAL A 68 5.46 13.99 9.72
N GLY A 69 6.03 14.43 8.59
CA GLY A 69 5.38 14.35 7.28
C GLY A 69 5.07 12.90 6.89
N ASP A 70 6.04 12.00 7.03
CA ASP A 70 5.86 10.58 6.69
C ASP A 70 4.78 9.91 7.58
N MET A 71 4.64 10.37 8.83
CA MET A 71 3.57 9.93 9.72
C MET A 71 2.20 10.42 9.26
N MET A 72 2.11 11.67 8.77
CA MET A 72 0.88 12.25 8.24
C MET A 72 0.46 11.57 6.94
N ASP A 73 1.42 11.30 6.06
CA ASP A 73 1.18 10.58 4.80
C ASP A 73 0.67 9.17 5.09
N TYR A 74 1.29 8.46 6.05
CA TYR A 74 0.82 7.16 6.48
C TYR A 74 -0.61 7.20 7.08
N SER A 75 -0.92 8.24 7.84
CA SER A 75 -2.28 8.46 8.37
C SER A 75 -3.30 8.70 7.25
N ALA A 76 -2.92 9.45 6.21
CA ALA A 76 -3.73 9.70 5.03
C ALA A 76 -4.01 8.41 4.25
N GLU A 77 -2.99 7.59 3.98
CA GLU A 77 -3.15 6.28 3.33
C GLU A 77 -4.11 5.36 4.08
N LEU A 78 -4.03 5.33 5.42
CA LEU A 78 -4.96 4.53 6.22
C LEU A 78 -6.39 5.10 6.17
N SER A 79 -6.55 6.42 6.09
CA SER A 79 -7.85 7.05 5.92
C SER A 79 -8.50 6.68 4.60
N GLU A 80 -7.73 6.67 3.51
CA GLU A 80 -8.18 6.22 2.18
C GLU A 80 -8.58 4.75 2.20
N LYS A 81 -7.75 3.87 2.78
CA LYS A 81 -8.07 2.44 2.94
C LYS A 81 -9.35 2.21 3.76
N ARG A 82 -9.61 3.03 4.79
CA ARG A 82 -10.87 2.98 5.55
C ARG A 82 -12.05 3.45 4.72
N ALA A 83 -11.88 4.52 3.95
CA ALA A 83 -12.90 5.04 3.04
C ALA A 83 -13.27 4.00 1.98
N GLU A 84 -12.29 3.37 1.31
CA GLU A 84 -12.52 2.30 0.34
C GLU A 84 -13.36 1.16 0.94
N LYS A 85 -13.05 0.74 2.17
CA LYS A 85 -13.77 -0.33 2.88
C LYS A 85 -15.16 0.08 3.38
N SER A 86 -15.39 1.38 3.58
CA SER A 86 -16.60 1.92 4.24
C SER A 86 -17.50 2.70 3.28
N GLY A 87 -17.32 2.58 1.97
CA GLY A 87 -18.18 3.20 0.96
C GLY A 87 -17.86 4.67 0.67
N GLY A 88 -16.59 5.06 0.76
CA GLY A 88 -16.08 6.39 0.40
C GLY A 88 -15.90 7.36 1.56
N ILE A 89 -16.26 6.98 2.80
CA ILE A 89 -16.14 7.84 3.98
C ILE A 89 -15.38 7.12 5.08
N ASP A 90 -14.32 7.73 5.60
CA ASP A 90 -13.60 7.24 6.76
C ASP A 90 -14.39 7.55 8.06
N PRO A 91 -14.87 6.53 8.80
CA PRO A 91 -15.65 6.75 10.02
C PRO A 91 -14.84 7.40 11.15
N ILE A 92 -13.53 7.17 11.22
CA ILE A 92 -12.66 7.77 12.25
C ILE A 92 -12.51 9.26 11.99
N ARG A 93 -12.27 9.63 10.72
CA ARG A 93 -12.17 11.03 10.30
C ARG A 93 -13.49 11.79 10.53
N LYS A 94 -14.62 11.17 10.20
CA LYS A 94 -15.94 11.77 10.45
C LYS A 94 -16.16 12.05 11.95
N LYS A 95 -15.89 11.06 12.81
CA LYS A 95 -15.99 11.23 14.26
C LYS A 95 -15.08 12.35 14.79
N HIS A 96 -13.87 12.47 14.24
CA HIS A 96 -12.95 13.56 14.58
C HIS A 96 -13.53 14.93 14.23
N PHE A 97 -14.12 15.09 13.05
CA PHE A 97 -14.78 16.33 12.64
C PHE A 97 -16.03 16.64 13.46
N ASP A 98 -16.86 15.65 13.75
CA ASP A 98 -18.04 15.83 14.61
C ASP A 98 -17.65 16.31 16.02
N ASN A 99 -16.57 15.78 16.58
CA ASN A 99 -16.05 16.19 17.88
C ASN A 99 -15.43 17.60 17.85
N TYR A 100 -14.74 17.94 16.76
CA TYR A 100 -14.22 19.28 16.53
C TYR A 100 -15.36 20.32 16.46
N GLU A 101 -16.43 20.01 15.75
CA GLU A 101 -17.60 20.90 15.67
C GLU A 101 -18.25 21.09 17.04
N LYS A 102 -18.34 20.03 17.86
CA LYS A 102 -18.87 20.14 19.23
C LYS A 102 -18.01 21.00 20.16
N SER A 103 -16.69 20.99 20.00
CA SER A 103 -15.78 21.72 20.90
C SER A 103 -15.53 23.16 20.45
N VAL A 104 -15.42 23.40 19.14
CA VAL A 104 -15.11 24.71 18.56
C VAL A 104 -16.39 25.46 18.15
N GLY A 105 -17.50 24.76 17.94
CA GLY A 105 -18.76 25.32 17.45
C GLY A 105 -18.76 25.63 15.96
N LYS A 106 -17.75 25.18 15.22
CA LYS A 106 -17.60 25.38 13.77
C LYS A 106 -17.10 24.10 13.11
N LYS A 107 -17.49 23.88 11.84
CA LYS A 107 -16.98 22.78 11.03
C LYS A 107 -15.47 22.88 10.82
N HIS A 108 -14.81 21.74 10.72
CA HIS A 108 -13.39 21.68 10.38
C HIS A 108 -13.17 22.19 8.94
N LEU A 109 -12.05 22.88 8.67
CA LEU A 109 -11.76 23.46 7.35
C LEU A 109 -11.85 22.41 6.22
N ASN A 110 -11.29 21.22 6.47
CA ASN A 110 -11.34 20.09 5.54
C ASN A 110 -12.73 19.42 5.39
N ASP A 111 -13.74 19.85 6.14
CA ASP A 111 -15.14 19.42 6.04
C ASP A 111 -16.05 20.55 5.50
N ALA A 112 -15.56 21.79 5.51
CA ALA A 112 -16.27 22.92 4.96
C ALA A 112 -16.35 22.82 3.43
N PRO A 113 -17.46 23.23 2.80
CA PRO A 113 -17.56 23.29 1.35
C PRO A 113 -16.49 24.25 0.80
N LYS A 114 -15.77 23.79 -0.24
CA LYS A 114 -14.69 24.58 -0.87
C LYS A 114 -15.19 25.83 -1.59
N SER A 115 -16.47 25.87 -1.93
CA SER A 115 -17.10 27.04 -2.51
C SER A 115 -18.34 27.44 -1.73
N PHE A 116 -18.48 28.73 -1.50
CA PHE A 116 -19.69 29.34 -0.97
C PHE A 116 -20.24 30.30 -2.02
N GLU A 117 -21.45 30.01 -2.52
CA GLU A 117 -22.16 30.87 -3.47
C GLU A 117 -23.44 31.42 -2.85
N ASN A 118 -23.59 32.74 -2.91
CA ASN A 118 -24.84 33.45 -2.66
C ASN A 118 -25.08 34.42 -3.83
N LYS A 119 -26.32 34.93 -3.98
CA LYS A 119 -26.78 35.84 -5.04
C LYS A 119 -25.84 37.03 -5.33
N HIS A 120 -25.00 37.42 -4.36
CA HIS A 120 -24.11 38.56 -4.45
C HIS A 120 -22.62 38.23 -4.39
N ILE A 121 -22.23 37.03 -3.93
CA ILE A 121 -20.81 36.70 -3.66
C ILE A 121 -20.57 35.22 -3.93
N LYS A 122 -19.52 34.92 -4.68
CA LYS A 122 -18.88 33.60 -4.77
C LYS A 122 -17.52 33.67 -4.09
N VAL A 123 -17.28 32.82 -3.12
CA VAL A 123 -15.97 32.66 -2.46
C VAL A 123 -15.52 31.22 -2.67
N ASP A 124 -14.39 31.06 -3.35
CA ASP A 124 -13.69 29.79 -3.49
C ASP A 124 -12.52 29.79 -2.49
N LEU A 125 -12.43 28.75 -1.67
CA LEU A 125 -11.36 28.52 -0.70
C LEU A 125 -10.38 27.51 -1.32
N ASP A 126 -9.22 28.02 -1.75
CA ASP A 126 -8.07 27.24 -2.23
C ASP A 126 -7.36 26.49 -1.09
#